data_AF-A0A401KCP0-F1
#
_entry.id   AF-A0A401KCP0-F1
#
_cell.length_a   1.000
_cell.length_b   1.000
_cell.length_c   1.000
_cell.angle_alpha   90.00
_cell.angle_beta   90.00
_cell.angle_gamma   90.00
#
_symmetry.space_group_name_H-M   'P 1'
#
loop_
_entity.id
_entity.type
_entity.pdbx_description
1 polymer ?
#
loop_
_entity_poly.entity_id
_entity_poly.type
_entity_poly.pdbx_seq_one_letter_code
_entity_poly.pdbx_strand_id
1 'polypeptide(L)'
;MKLSFAKSFDQGKVTRAQYQCVEQLNASDMRKTVYEVLAQALNDDELQDAQEFFGSSVGIKYARYGILKIYSQRGATPPEPEPLFTSTDRSELASFASRPAGKKLIVDHVLESDSARQAFTAGTVQLLRGCMAMR
;
A
#
# COMPACT_ATOMS: atom_id res chain seq x y z
N MET A 1 4.21 -2.22 7.34
CA MET A 1 5.39 -2.16 8.24
C MET A 1 5.03 -1.66 9.64
N LYS A 2 4.55 -0.41 9.82
CA LYS A 2 4.27 0.16 11.16
C LYS A 2 3.38 -0.72 12.05
N LEU A 3 2.28 -1.25 11.52
CA LEU A 3 1.40 -2.20 12.24
C LEU A 3 2.13 -3.45 12.76
N SER A 4 3.04 -4.01 11.95
CA SER A 4 3.84 -5.17 12.34
C SER A 4 4.86 -4.82 13.44
N PHE A 5 5.41 -3.60 13.40
CA PHE A 5 6.33 -3.11 14.43
C PHE A 5 5.63 -2.78 15.75
N ALA A 6 4.44 -2.18 15.72
CA ALA A 6 3.61 -1.98 16.91
C ALA A 6 3.38 -3.31 17.64
N LYS A 7 2.94 -4.34 16.91
CA LYS A 7 2.78 -5.69 17.47
C LYS A 7 4.08 -6.27 18.01
N SER A 8 5.22 -6.01 17.36
CA SER A 8 6.52 -6.50 17.84
C SER A 8 6.97 -5.79 19.11
N PHE A 9 6.65 -4.50 19.25
CA PHE A 9 6.90 -3.72 20.46
C PHE A 9 6.03 -4.22 21.63
N ASP A 10 4.74 -4.44 21.39
CA ASP A 10 3.83 -5.02 22.40
C ASP A 10 4.28 -6.42 22.87
N GLN A 11 4.97 -7.16 22.00
CA GLN A 11 5.56 -8.48 22.29
C GLN A 11 6.96 -8.41 22.92
N GLY A 12 7.51 -7.22 23.16
CA GLY A 12 8.86 -7.03 23.71
C GLY A 12 10.00 -7.45 22.76
N LYS A 13 9.73 -7.59 21.45
CA LYS A 13 10.70 -8.04 20.44
C LYS A 13 11.56 -6.92 19.86
N VAL A 14 11.18 -5.66 20.08
CA VAL A 14 11.92 -4.47 19.64
C VAL A 14 11.98 -3.44 20.77
N THR A 15 13.03 -2.63 20.80
CA THR A 15 13.19 -1.56 21.80
C THR A 15 12.27 -0.37 21.49
N ARG A 16 12.06 0.50 22.49
CA ARG A 16 11.31 1.75 22.29
C ARG A 16 11.96 2.65 21.24
N ALA A 17 13.30 2.74 21.23
CA ALA A 17 14.04 3.52 20.26
C ALA A 17 13.83 2.99 18.82
N GLN A 18 13.87 1.67 18.64
CA GLN A 18 13.59 1.03 17.36
C GLN A 18 12.14 1.29 16.90
N TYR A 19 11.17 1.17 17.81
CA TYR A 19 9.77 1.46 17.51
C TYR A 19 9.55 2.92 17.09
N GLN A 20 10.09 3.88 17.85
CA GLN A 20 9.98 5.31 17.55
C GLN A 20 10.62 5.68 16.20
N CYS A 21 11.76 5.09 15.86
CA CYS A 21 12.36 5.29 14.54
C CYS A 21 11.42 4.84 13.41
N VAL A 22 10.80 3.65 13.54
CA VAL A 22 9.87 3.14 12.53
C VAL A 22 8.60 3.98 12.45
N GLU A 23 8.12 4.53 13.57
CA GLU A 23 6.98 5.47 13.56
C GLU A 23 7.28 6.76 12.77
N GLN A 24 8.54 7.21 12.76
CA GLN A 24 8.96 8.41 12.03
C GLN A 24 9.19 8.21 10.53
N LEU A 25 9.23 6.97 10.04
CA LEU A 25 9.33 6.68 8.61
C LEU A 25 8.09 7.18 7.85
N ASN A 26 8.31 7.78 6.69
CA ASN A 26 7.26 8.37 5.86
C ASN A 26 6.86 7.44 4.71
N ALA A 27 5.60 7.56 4.25
CA ALA A 27 5.14 6.80 3.10
C ALA A 27 5.96 7.13 1.82
N SER A 28 6.47 8.36 1.72
CA SER A 28 7.35 8.81 0.65
C SER A 28 8.64 8.01 0.53
N ASP A 29 9.08 7.35 1.61
CA ASP A 29 10.33 6.58 1.66
C ASP A 29 10.21 5.29 0.84
N MET A 30 8.99 4.79 0.60
CA MET A 30 8.70 3.65 -0.26
C MET A 30 8.33 4.03 -1.69
N ARG A 31 8.19 5.33 -1.99
CA ARG A 31 7.68 5.81 -3.29
C ARG A 31 8.49 5.29 -4.47
N LYS A 32 9.82 5.27 -4.36
CA LYS A 32 10.69 4.73 -5.41
C LYS A 32 10.40 3.25 -5.67
N THR A 33 10.34 2.44 -4.62
CA THR A 33 10.04 1.01 -4.72
C THR A 33 8.66 0.76 -5.35
N VAL A 34 7.64 1.53 -4.94
CA VAL A 34 6.29 1.43 -5.51
C VAL A 34 6.31 1.79 -7.00
N TYR A 35 7.00 2.87 -7.38
CA TYR A 35 7.10 3.28 -8.77
C TYR A 35 7.83 2.23 -9.63
N GLU A 36 8.91 1.65 -9.14
CA GLU A 36 9.64 0.58 -9.84
C GLU A 36 8.76 -0.65 -10.07
N VAL A 37 7.97 -1.06 -9.08
CA VAL A 37 7.02 -2.18 -9.24
C VAL A 37 5.95 -1.85 -10.28
N LEU A 38 5.40 -0.63 -10.25
CA LEU A 38 4.39 -0.20 -11.21
C LEU A 38 4.95 -0.10 -12.63
N ALA A 39 6.14 0.47 -12.82
CA ALA A 39 6.79 0.61 -14.12
C ALA A 39 7.21 -0.73 -14.76
N GLN A 40 7.36 -1.80 -13.96
CA GLN A 40 7.58 -3.16 -14.48
C GLN A 40 6.28 -3.83 -14.92
N ALA A 41 5.14 -3.43 -14.36
CA ALA A 41 3.83 -4.04 -14.61
C ALA A 41 3.02 -3.30 -15.68
N LEU A 42 3.20 -1.99 -15.79
CA LEU A 42 2.41 -1.08 -16.59
C LEU A 42 3.29 -0.36 -17.61
N ASN A 43 2.77 -0.16 -18.81
CA ASN A 43 3.37 0.75 -19.77
C ASN A 43 2.98 2.23 -19.46
N ASP A 44 3.53 3.18 -20.20
CA ASP A 44 3.33 4.62 -19.95
C ASP A 44 1.85 5.04 -20.04
N ASP A 45 1.11 4.53 -21.03
CA ASP A 45 -0.32 4.82 -21.20
C ASP A 45 -1.14 4.26 -20.03
N GLU A 46 -0.81 3.04 -19.58
CA GLU A 46 -1.45 2.41 -18.43
C GLU A 46 -1.12 3.11 -17.11
N LEU A 47 0.10 3.64 -16.96
CA LEU A 47 0.49 4.44 -15.80
C LEU A 47 -0.30 5.75 -15.76
N GLN A 48 -0.46 6.42 -16.89
CA GLN A 48 -1.26 7.63 -17.01
C GLN A 48 -2.74 7.34 -16.70
N ASP A 49 -3.30 6.28 -17.26
CA ASP A 49 -4.69 5.83 -17.00
C ASP A 49 -4.93 5.52 -15.51
N ALA A 50 -3.97 4.82 -14.87
CA ALA A 50 -4.01 4.56 -13.44
C ALA A 50 -3.92 5.86 -12.64
N GLN A 51 -3.04 6.79 -13.02
CA GLN A 51 -2.88 8.07 -12.33
C GLN A 51 -4.17 8.91 -12.40
N GLU A 52 -4.83 8.95 -13.55
CA GLU A 52 -6.12 9.62 -13.72
C GLU A 52 -7.20 9.00 -12.85
N PHE A 53 -7.30 7.65 -12.85
CA PHE A 53 -8.28 6.97 -12.01
C PHE A 53 -8.02 7.23 -10.52
N PHE A 54 -6.79 7.04 -10.03
CA PHE A 54 -6.44 7.23 -8.62
C PHE A 54 -6.40 8.71 -8.19
N GLY A 55 -6.44 9.65 -9.14
CA GLY A 55 -6.69 11.07 -8.90
C GLY A 55 -8.18 11.44 -8.79
N SER A 56 -9.09 10.54 -9.18
CA SER A 56 -10.54 10.75 -9.07
C SER A 56 -11.06 10.52 -7.66
N SER A 57 -12.27 11.00 -7.36
CA SER A 57 -12.92 10.78 -6.07
C SER A 57 -13.13 9.29 -5.76
N VAL A 58 -13.48 8.48 -6.77
CA VAL A 58 -13.66 7.03 -6.64
C VAL A 58 -12.33 6.31 -6.45
N GLY A 59 -11.28 6.69 -7.18
CA GLY A 59 -9.96 6.10 -7.03
C GLY A 59 -9.34 6.39 -5.67
N ILE A 60 -9.46 7.62 -5.16
CA ILE A 60 -9.04 7.98 -3.80
C ILE A 60 -9.82 7.17 -2.76
N LYS A 61 -11.14 7.06 -2.94
CA LYS A 61 -12.02 6.25 -2.06
C LYS A 61 -11.59 4.78 -2.05
N TYR A 62 -11.28 4.21 -3.22
CA TYR A 62 -10.80 2.85 -3.37
C TYR A 62 -9.43 2.61 -2.73
N ALA A 63 -8.48 3.53 -2.92
CA ALA A 63 -7.19 3.46 -2.26
C ALA A 63 -7.32 3.50 -0.72
N ARG A 64 -8.18 4.38 -0.18
CA ARG A 64 -8.46 4.46 1.25
C ARG A 64 -9.10 3.17 1.77
N TYR A 65 -10.06 2.61 1.03
CA TYR A 65 -10.65 1.30 1.36
C TYR A 65 -9.58 0.21 1.50
N GLY A 66 -8.65 0.13 0.54
CA GLY A 66 -7.53 -0.82 0.59
C GLY A 66 -6.66 -0.65 1.85
N ILE A 67 -6.31 0.59 2.20
CA ILE A 67 -5.53 0.89 3.42
C ILE A 67 -6.28 0.42 4.67
N LEU A 68 -7.57 0.74 4.81
CA LEU A 68 -8.36 0.38 5.98
C LEU A 68 -8.55 -1.15 6.09
N LYS A 69 -8.66 -1.86 4.96
CA LYS A 69 -8.70 -3.33 4.95
C LYS A 69 -7.43 -3.96 5.51
N ILE A 70 -6.25 -3.36 5.32
CA ILE A 70 -4.99 -3.87 5.88
C ILE A 70 -5.05 -3.89 7.42
N TYR A 71 -5.70 -2.91 8.06
CA TYR A 71 -5.85 -2.91 9.53
C TYR A 71 -6.66 -4.13 9.98
N SER A 72 -7.84 -4.32 9.39
CA SER A 72 -8.73 -5.44 9.70
C SER A 72 -8.06 -6.80 9.45
N GLN A 73 -7.34 -6.96 8.33
CA GLN A 73 -6.59 -8.18 8.02
C GLN A 73 -5.45 -8.47 9.01
N ARG A 74 -4.94 -7.44 9.70
CA ARG A 74 -3.90 -7.56 10.72
C ARG A 74 -4.44 -7.64 12.14
N GLY A 75 -5.78 -7.68 12.31
CA GLY A 75 -6.44 -7.68 13.61
C GLY A 75 -6.30 -6.35 14.37
N ALA A 76 -6.01 -5.25 13.66
CA ALA A 76 -5.93 -3.92 14.22
C ALA A 76 -7.22 -3.15 13.94
N THR A 77 -7.59 -2.22 14.83
CA THR A 77 -8.70 -1.30 14.60
C THR A 77 -8.31 -0.26 13.55
N PRO A 78 -9.06 -0.12 12.45
CA PRO A 78 -8.82 0.94 11.48
C PRO A 78 -8.95 2.32 12.14
N PRO A 79 -8.15 3.32 11.75
CA PRO A 79 -8.21 4.66 12.33
C PRO A 79 -9.49 5.42 11.97
N GLU A 80 -10.19 4.95 10.94
CA GLU A 80 -11.37 5.59 10.35
C GLU A 80 -12.33 4.50 9.83
N PRO A 81 -13.64 4.78 9.71
CA PRO A 81 -14.58 3.82 9.15
C PRO A 81 -14.31 3.54 7.67
N GLU A 82 -14.61 2.31 7.22
CA GLU A 82 -14.52 1.95 5.81
C GLU A 82 -15.48 2.81 4.95
N PRO A 83 -15.03 3.35 3.80
CA PRO A 83 -15.89 4.17 2.95
C PRO A 83 -17.01 3.33 2.34
N LEU A 84 -18.21 3.94 2.26
CA LEU A 84 -19.35 3.33 1.58
C LEU A 84 -19.28 3.60 0.06
N PHE A 85 -19.48 2.55 -0.73
CA PHE A 85 -19.54 2.62 -2.19
C PHE A 85 -20.99 2.62 -2.67
N THR A 86 -21.38 3.73 -3.30
CA THR A 86 -22.64 3.91 -4.02
C THR A 86 -22.68 3.07 -5.31
N SER A 87 -23.83 3.02 -5.99
CA SER A 87 -23.94 2.39 -7.31
C SER A 87 -23.03 3.07 -8.35
N THR A 88 -22.94 4.40 -8.32
CA THR A 88 -22.06 5.18 -9.21
C THR A 88 -20.60 4.83 -8.97
N ASP A 89 -20.15 4.80 -7.71
CA ASP A 89 -18.76 4.44 -7.38
C ASP A 89 -18.41 3.04 -7.92
N ARG A 90 -19.34 2.09 -7.79
CA ARG A 90 -19.15 0.72 -8.27
C ARG A 90 -19.08 0.64 -9.78
N SER A 91 -19.88 1.43 -10.49
CA SER A 91 -19.86 1.51 -11.95
C SER A 91 -18.54 2.07 -12.45
N GLU A 92 -18.03 3.16 -11.85
CA GLU A 92 -16.74 3.75 -12.21
C GLU A 92 -15.57 2.81 -11.91
N LEU A 93 -15.60 2.14 -10.76
CA LEU A 93 -14.61 1.13 -10.40
C LEU A 93 -14.62 -0.05 -11.38
N ALA A 94 -15.81 -0.54 -11.75
CA ALA A 94 -15.95 -1.62 -12.73
C ALA A 94 -15.47 -1.20 -14.13
N SER A 95 -15.77 0.03 -14.54
CA SER A 95 -15.27 0.62 -15.77
C SER A 95 -13.74 0.66 -15.77
N PHE A 96 -13.12 1.12 -14.68
CA PHE A 96 -11.66 1.07 -14.56
C PHE A 96 -11.10 -0.35 -14.58
N ALA A 97 -11.68 -1.29 -13.82
CA ALA A 97 -11.24 -2.67 -13.77
C ALA A 97 -11.32 -3.39 -15.14
N SER A 98 -12.12 -2.88 -16.08
CA SER A 98 -12.20 -3.39 -17.45
C SER A 98 -11.11 -2.85 -18.39
N ARG A 99 -10.45 -1.73 -18.04
CA ARG A 99 -9.33 -1.15 -18.78
C ARG A 99 -8.04 -1.94 -18.53
N PRO A 100 -7.03 -1.89 -19.42
CA PRO A 100 -5.77 -2.65 -19.25
C PRO A 100 -5.07 -2.39 -17.89
N ALA A 101 -4.93 -1.12 -17.48
CA ALA A 101 -4.31 -0.77 -16.20
C ALA A 101 -5.13 -1.28 -15.01
N GLY A 102 -6.44 -1.05 -15.02
CA GLY A 102 -7.32 -1.48 -13.94
C GLY A 102 -7.43 -3.00 -13.85
N LYS A 103 -7.39 -3.73 -14.97
CA LYS A 103 -7.32 -5.20 -14.97
C LYS A 103 -6.08 -5.67 -14.22
N LYS A 104 -4.90 -5.15 -14.55
CA LYS A 104 -3.64 -5.51 -13.88
C LYS A 104 -3.64 -5.17 -12.39
N LEU A 105 -4.15 -3.99 -12.04
CA LEU A 105 -4.08 -3.46 -10.67
C LEU A 105 -5.16 -4.04 -9.75
N ILE A 106 -6.38 -4.22 -10.25
CA ILE A 106 -7.55 -4.60 -9.44
C ILE A 106 -7.89 -6.08 -9.58
N VAL A 107 -7.77 -6.65 -10.78
CA VAL A 107 -8.20 -8.04 -11.05
C VAL A 107 -7.03 -9.00 -10.91
N ASP A 108 -5.90 -8.69 -11.54
CA ASP A 108 -4.71 -9.54 -11.52
C ASP A 108 -3.84 -9.30 -10.29
N HIS A 109 -4.18 -8.29 -9.48
CA HIS A 109 -3.51 -7.93 -8.23
C HIS A 109 -1.98 -7.85 -8.39
N VAL A 110 -1.48 -7.15 -9.40
CA VAL A 110 -0.04 -7.15 -9.72
C VAL A 110 0.86 -6.67 -8.57
N LEU A 111 0.34 -5.81 -7.69
CA LEU A 111 1.03 -5.36 -6.48
C LEU A 111 1.15 -6.45 -5.39
N GLU A 112 0.41 -7.55 -5.53
CA GLU A 112 0.46 -8.72 -4.64
C GLU A 112 1.23 -9.88 -5.25
N SER A 113 1.75 -9.72 -6.47
CA SER A 113 2.60 -10.72 -7.14
C SER A 113 3.88 -11.00 -6.37
N ASP A 114 4.52 -12.15 -6.62
CA ASP A 114 5.76 -12.51 -5.93
C ASP A 114 6.90 -11.54 -6.23
N SER A 115 6.99 -10.99 -7.45
CA SER A 115 7.98 -9.96 -7.79
C SER A 115 7.74 -8.67 -7.00
N ALA A 116 6.49 -8.21 -6.91
CA ALA A 116 6.12 -7.06 -6.09
C ALA A 116 6.42 -7.30 -4.60
N ARG A 117 6.09 -8.48 -4.07
CA ARG A 117 6.41 -8.86 -2.69
C ARG A 117 7.92 -8.84 -2.42
N GLN A 118 8.73 -9.35 -3.34
CA GLN A 118 10.18 -9.32 -3.23
C GLN A 118 10.71 -7.88 -3.23
N ALA A 119 10.25 -7.03 -4.15
CA ALA A 119 10.64 -5.63 -4.22
C ALA A 119 10.25 -4.87 -2.93
N PHE A 120 9.01 -5.05 -2.45
CA PHE A 120 8.55 -4.44 -1.21
C PHE A 120 9.30 -4.95 0.02
N THR A 121 9.67 -6.23 0.05
CA THR A 121 10.48 -6.81 1.13
C THR A 121 11.87 -6.18 1.14
N ALA A 122 12.53 -6.11 -0.02
CA ALA A 122 13.85 -5.50 -0.15
C ALA A 122 13.84 -4.02 0.25
N GLY A 123 12.85 -3.25 -0.24
CA GLY A 123 12.67 -1.85 0.14
C GLY A 123 12.42 -1.68 1.64
N THR A 124 11.55 -2.52 2.23
CA THR A 124 11.27 -2.52 3.66
C THR A 124 12.52 -2.80 4.49
N VAL A 125 13.31 -3.83 4.12
CA VAL A 125 14.57 -4.16 4.81
C VAL A 125 15.54 -2.97 4.73
N GLN A 126 15.66 -2.34 3.57
CA GLN A 126 16.54 -1.19 3.38
C GLN A 126 16.15 -0.01 4.29
N LEU A 127 14.86 0.30 4.41
CA LEU A 127 14.37 1.35 5.30
C LEU A 127 14.63 1.02 6.78
N LEU A 128 14.41 -0.24 7.17
CA LEU A 128 14.54 -0.67 8.56
C LEU A 128 15.99 -0.74 9.05
N ARG A 129 16.98 -0.89 8.17
CA ARG A 129 18.41 -0.99 8.56
C ARG A 129 18.84 0.16 9.48
N GLY A 130 18.40 1.39 9.19
CA GLY A 130 18.71 2.56 10.02
C GLY A 130 18.10 2.47 11.42
N CYS A 131 16.87 1.97 11.53
CA CYS A 131 16.18 1.83 12.82
C CYS A 131 16.73 0.67 13.66
N MET A 132 17.10 -0.45 13.03
CA MET A 132 17.60 -1.64 13.73
C MET A 132 19.01 -1.47 14.30
N ALA A 133 19.77 -0.48 13.82
CA ALA A 133 21.09 -0.14 14.36
C ALA A 133 21.03 0.66 15.67
N MET A 134 19.85 1.16 16.05
CA MET A 134 19.65 1.91 17.31
C MET A 134 19.58 0.93 18.49
N ARG A 135 20.37 1.21 19.54
CA ARG A 135 20.38 0.46 20.81
C ARG A 135 19.49 1.13 21.83
#